data_AF-G9KRE8-F1
#
_entry.id   AF-G9KRE8-F1
#
_cell.length_a   1.000
_cell.length_b   1.000
_cell.length_c   1.000
_cell.angle_alpha   90.00
_cell.angle_beta   90.00
_cell.angle_gamma   90.00
#
_symmetry.space_group_name_H-M   'P 1'
#
loop_
_entity.id
_entity.type
_entity.pdbx_description
1 polymer ?
#
loop_
_entity_poly.entity_id
_entity_poly.type
_entity_poly.pdbx_seq_one_letter_code
_entity_poly.pdbx_strand_id
1 'polypeptide(L)' 'SCVCKPGYKGDGSLCSEMDPCAEITRGGCSRNAECIRTGLGTHTCVCQQGWTGDGRDCSEINHCLLPGAGGCH' A
#
# COMPACT_ATOMS: atom_id res chain seq x y z
N SER A 1 -5.93 -32.14 -5.64
CA SER A 1 -5.63 -30.95 -4.82
C SER A 1 -6.50 -29.82 -5.33
N CYS A 2 -7.40 -29.29 -4.51
CA CYS A 2 -8.16 -28.10 -4.87
C CYS A 2 -7.36 -26.87 -4.44
N VAL A 3 -7.19 -25.91 -5.35
CA VAL A 3 -6.50 -24.66 -5.07
C VAL A 3 -7.44 -23.52 -5.42
N CYS A 4 -7.42 -22.45 -4.64
CA CYS A 4 -8.21 -21.27 -4.94
C CYS A 4 -7.77 -20.64 -6.27
N LYS A 5 -8.71 -19.98 -6.94
CA LYS A 5 -8.40 -19.20 -8.14
C LYS A 5 -7.41 -18.07 -7.81
N PRO A 6 -6.63 -17.58 -8.79
CA PRO A 6 -5.80 -16.40 -8.61
C PRO A 6 -6.61 -15.24 -8.03
N GLY A 7 -6.06 -14.55 -7.01
CA GLY A 7 -6.75 -13.47 -6.30
C GLY A 7 -7.68 -13.91 -5.17
N TYR A 8 -7.75 -15.22 -4.87
CA TYR A 8 -8.50 -15.77 -3.74
C TYR A 8 -7.58 -16.57 -2.80
N LYS A 9 -7.86 -16.55 -1.50
CA LYS A 9 -7.15 -17.30 -0.45
C LYS A 9 -8.11 -18.23 0.30
N GLY A 10 -7.60 -19.36 0.80
CA GLY A 10 -8.41 -20.34 1.52
C GLY A 10 -7.84 -21.75 1.46
N ASP A 11 -8.65 -22.74 1.82
CA ASP A 11 -8.28 -24.17 1.86
C ASP A 11 -8.56 -24.92 0.54
N GLY A 12 -8.96 -24.18 -0.51
CA GLY A 12 -9.33 -24.73 -1.81
C GLY A 12 -10.78 -25.22 -1.92
N SER A 13 -11.51 -25.31 -0.81
CA SER A 13 -12.95 -25.61 -0.78
C SER A 13 -13.77 -24.36 -0.43
N LEU A 14 -13.26 -23.57 0.52
CA LEU A 14 -13.74 -22.24 0.87
C LEU A 14 -12.67 -21.23 0.46
N CYS A 15 -12.96 -20.45 -0.58
CA CYS A 15 -12.07 -19.42 -1.09
C CYS A 15 -12.71 -18.05 -0.88
N SER A 16 -12.00 -17.15 -0.22
CA SER A 16 -12.39 -15.74 -0.05
C SER A 16 -11.49 -14.84 -0.88
N GLU A 17 -11.99 -13.66 -1.23
CA GLU A 17 -11.18 -12.68 -1.95
C GLU A 17 -9.94 -12.34 -1.15
N MET A 18 -8.79 -12.37 -1.81
CA MET A 18 -7.55 -11.92 -1.20
C MET A 18 -7.58 -10.40 -1.16
N ASP A 19 -7.60 -9.85 0.04
CA ASP A 19 -7.41 -8.43 0.28
C ASP A 19 -5.99 -8.21 0.85
N PRO A 20 -5.03 -7.78 0.00
CA PRO A 20 -3.66 -7.53 0.45
C PRO A 20 -3.60 -6.45 1.53
N CYS A 21 -4.52 -5.49 1.54
CA CYS A 21 -4.55 -4.38 2.49
C CYS A 21 -5.07 -4.81 3.87
N ALA A 22 -5.88 -5.87 3.94
CA ALA A 22 -6.35 -6.45 5.18
C ALA A 22 -5.35 -7.43 5.84
N GLU A 23 -4.25 -7.74 5.16
CA GLU A 23 -3.16 -8.55 5.74
C GLU A 23 -2.38 -7.77 6.80
N ILE A 24 -1.72 -8.49 7.70
CA ILE A 24 -0.84 -7.90 8.74
C ILE A 24 0.24 -7.01 8.11
N THR A 25 0.75 -7.40 6.94
CA THR A 25 1.77 -6.64 6.20
C THR A 25 1.19 -5.49 5.37
N ARG A 26 -0.15 -5.33 5.29
CA ARG A 26 -0.85 -4.31 4.48
C ARG A 26 -0.35 -4.26 3.04
N GLY A 27 -0.17 -5.42 2.41
CA GLY A 27 0.36 -5.52 1.06
C GLY A 27 1.83 -5.11 0.95
N GLY A 28 2.52 -4.97 2.08
CA GLY A 28 3.88 -4.45 2.17
C GLY A 28 3.98 -2.93 2.08
N CYS A 29 2.89 -2.18 2.22
CA CYS A 29 2.94 -0.71 2.20
C CYS A 29 3.63 -0.15 3.46
N SER A 30 4.24 1.03 3.33
CA SER A 30 4.77 1.78 4.46
C SER A 30 3.68 2.07 5.50
N ARG A 31 4.07 2.25 6.76
CA ARG A 31 3.16 2.74 7.81
C ARG A 31 2.59 4.13 7.46
N ASN A 32 3.35 4.93 6.72
CA ASN A 32 2.94 6.27 6.28
C ASN A 32 2.39 6.25 4.84
N ALA A 33 1.90 5.09 4.39
CA ALA A 33 1.21 4.92 3.12
C ALA A 33 -0.19 4.39 3.31
N GLU A 34 -1.08 4.81 2.42
CA GLU A 34 -2.39 4.24 2.23
C GLU A 34 -2.29 3.03 1.29
N CYS A 35 -2.85 1.91 1.70
CA CYS A 35 -2.99 0.73 0.85
C CYS A 35 -4.34 0.82 0.14
N ILE A 36 -4.31 0.94 -1.18
CA ILE A 36 -5.49 1.08 -2.02
C ILE A 36 -5.64 -0.21 -2.81
N ARG A 37 -6.74 -0.93 -2.58
CA ARG A 37 -7.06 -2.13 -3.36
C ARG A 37 -7.43 -1.72 -4.79
N THR A 38 -6.71 -2.24 -5.77
CA THR A 38 -6.92 -1.93 -7.20
C THR A 38 -7.66 -3.05 -7.93
N GLY A 39 -7.76 -4.23 -7.32
CA GLY A 39 -8.40 -5.40 -7.91
C GLY A 39 -8.29 -6.63 -7.02
N LEU A 40 -8.68 -7.78 -7.56
CA LEU A 40 -8.65 -9.06 -6.85
C LEU A 40 -7.20 -9.49 -6.57
N GLY A 41 -6.79 -9.45 -5.29
CA GLY A 41 -5.42 -9.73 -4.90
C GLY A 41 -4.39 -8.69 -5.36
N THR A 42 -4.83 -7.55 -5.91
CA THR A 42 -3.95 -6.46 -6.34
C THR A 42 -4.22 -5.18 -5.56
N HIS A 43 -3.15 -4.48 -5.23
CA HIS A 43 -3.19 -3.23 -4.49
C HIS A 43 -2.07 -2.31 -4.96
N THR A 44 -2.19 -1.04 -4.60
CA THR A 44 -1.12 -0.05 -4.72
C THR A 44 -0.91 0.63 -3.38
N CYS A 45 0.32 1.05 -3.12
CA CYS A 45 0.67 1.83 -1.95
C CYS A 45 0.87 3.28 -2.36
N VAL A 46 0.25 4.23 -1.66
CA VAL A 46 0.40 5.66 -1.93
C VAL A 46 0.81 6.35 -0.64
N CYS A 47 1.92 7.08 -0.64
CA CYS A 47 2.35 7.81 0.54
C CYS A 47 1.26 8.82 0.96
N GLN A 48 1.04 8.93 2.27
CA GLN A 48 0.08 9.86 2.84
C GLN A 48 0.50 11.31 2.61
N GLN A 49 -0.44 12.25 2.77
CA GLN A 49 -0.12 13.68 2.69
C GLN A 49 1.00 14.06 3.68
N GLY A 50 2.00 14.80 3.20
CA GLY A 50 3.20 15.13 3.98
C GLY A 50 4.32 14.09 3.87
N TRP A 51 4.12 13.00 3.12
CA TRP A 51 5.10 11.96 2.87
C TRP A 51 5.35 11.77 1.36
N THR A 52 6.56 11.41 0.99
CA THR A 52 6.98 11.14 -0.40
C THR A 52 7.80 9.87 -0.47
N GLY A 53 7.74 9.19 -1.62
CA GLY A 53 8.41 7.91 -1.84
C GLY A 53 7.64 7.04 -2.83
N ASP A 54 7.87 5.73 -2.77
CA ASP A 54 7.25 4.74 -3.66
C ASP A 54 6.00 4.05 -3.05
N GLY A 55 5.59 4.49 -1.85
CA GLY A 55 4.48 3.91 -1.09
C GLY A 55 4.87 2.72 -0.21
N ARG A 56 5.99 2.05 -0.49
CA ARG A 56 6.58 0.98 0.32
C ARG A 56 7.55 1.55 1.33
N ASP A 57 8.31 2.55 0.89
CA ASP A 57 9.12 3.44 1.68
C ASP A 57 8.57 4.87 1.49
N CYS A 58 8.23 5.51 2.59
CA CYS A 58 7.69 6.86 2.61
C CYS A 58 8.48 7.66 3.64
N SER A 59 9.17 8.68 3.17
CA SER A 59 9.90 9.65 3.97
C SER A 59 9.11 10.95 4.09
N GLU A 60 9.29 11.69 5.18
CA GLU A 60 8.67 13.01 5.34
C GLU A 60 9.07 13.92 4.18
N ILE A 61 8.10 14.66 3.63
CA ILE A 61 8.39 15.66 2.61
C ILE A 61 9.20 16.77 3.27
N ASN A 62 10.40 17.01 2.77
CA ASN A 62 11.16 18.17 3.18
C ASN A 62 10.62 19.41 2.45
N HIS A 63 9.82 20.19 3.15
CA HIS A 63 9.20 21.40 2.59
C HIS A 63 10.25 22.45 2.16
N CYS A 64 11.45 22.45 2.75
CA CYS A 64 12.55 23.32 2.35
C CYS A 64 13.12 22.97 0.96
N LEU A 65 12.90 21.73 0.49
CA LEU A 65 13.35 21.28 -0.84
C LEU A 65 12.27 21.44 -1.92
N LEU A 66 11.05 21.85 -1.54
CA LEU A 66 9.98 22.07 -2.50
C LEU A 66 10.19 23.39 -3.26
N PRO A 67 10.11 23.39 -4.60
CA PRO A 67 10.24 24.61 -5.40
C PRO A 67 9.07 25.54 -5.08
N GLY A 68 9.36 26.65 -4.40
CA GLY A 68 8.39 27.67 -4.00
C GLY A 68 8.06 27.74 -2.50
N ALA A 69 8.61 26.86 -1.66
CA ALA A 69 8.37 26.85 -0.20
C ALA A 69 9.64 27.05 0.65
N GLY A 70 10.73 27.56 0.04
CA GLY A 70 12.03 27.78 0.68
C GLY A 70 12.07 28.98 1.64
N GLY A 71 11.12 29.09 2.56
CA GLY A 71 11.11 30.03 3.67
C GLY A 71 11.39 29.31 4.99
N CYS A 72 12.53 28.63 5.10
CA CYS A 72 12.97 28.05 6.37
C CYS A 72 13.77 29.15 7.12
N HIS A 73 13.24 29.64 8.25
CA HIS A 73 13.88 30.62 9.14
C HIS A 73 14.76 29.92 10.17
#